data_AF-A7SRX2-F1
#
_entry.id   AF-A7SRX2-F1
#
_cell.length_a   1.000
_cell.length_b   1.000
_cell.length_c   1.000
_cell.angle_alpha   90.00
_cell.angle_beta   90.00
_cell.angle_gamma   90.00
#
_symmetry.space_group_name_H-M   'P 1'
#
loop_
_entity.id
_entity.type
_entity.pdbx_description
1 polymer ?
#
loop_
_entity_poly.entity_id
_entity_poly.type
_entity_poly.pdbx_seq_one_letter_code
_entity_poly.pdbx_strand_id
1 'polypeptide(L)'
;MTTTENQGTRKIKGERSLVEALAEYPGELVKTDSPNFVCSVLPSHWRCNKTLPVAFKVVSLGDIPDGVIVSIAAGNDENFAAELRNATAVMKNQVARFNDLRFVGRSGRGKTFSLTITVKTEPPQVATYCRAIKVTVDGPREPRSKL
;
A
#
# COMPACT_ATOMS: atom_id res chain seq x y z
N MET A 1 2.41 -48.89 -17.50
CA MET A 1 1.46 -47.76 -17.41
C MET A 1 1.87 -46.93 -16.22
N THR A 2 2.69 -45.90 -16.43
CA THR A 2 3.16 -44.98 -15.38
C THR A 2 2.21 -43.80 -15.31
N THR A 3 1.36 -43.77 -14.29
CA THR A 3 0.53 -42.61 -13.95
C THR A 3 1.39 -41.55 -13.29
N THR A 4 1.62 -40.45 -14.00
CA THR A 4 2.25 -39.24 -13.47
C THR A 4 1.20 -38.49 -12.64
N GLU A 5 1.31 -38.55 -11.31
CA GLU A 5 0.52 -37.71 -10.43
C GLU A 5 0.98 -36.25 -10.56
N ASN A 6 0.12 -35.44 -11.16
CA ASN A 6 0.27 -34.00 -11.23
C ASN A 6 0.05 -33.45 -9.81
N GLN A 7 1.12 -33.25 -9.04
CA GLN A 7 1.06 -32.57 -7.75
C GLN A 7 0.72 -31.10 -7.98
N GLY A 8 -0.58 -30.80 -8.10
CA GLY A 8 -1.09 -29.46 -7.90
C GLY A 8 -0.61 -28.94 -6.55
N THR A 9 -0.06 -27.73 -6.54
CA THR A 9 0.37 -27.03 -5.34
C THR A 9 -0.74 -27.11 -4.28
N ARG A 10 -0.44 -27.72 -3.12
CA ARG A 10 -1.37 -27.80 -2.01
C ARG A 10 -1.75 -26.37 -1.60
N LYS A 11 -3.00 -25.95 -1.86
CA LYS A 11 -3.55 -24.73 -1.26
C LYS A 11 -3.50 -24.91 0.27
N ILE A 12 -2.60 -24.21 0.94
CA ILE A 12 -2.57 -24.15 2.39
C ILE A 12 -3.83 -23.38 2.81
N LYS A 13 -4.56 -23.93 3.79
CA LYS A 13 -5.82 -23.36 4.27
C LYS A 13 -5.53 -21.97 4.86
N GLY A 14 -6.10 -20.91 4.27
CA GLY A 14 -5.90 -19.52 4.72
C GLY A 14 -5.09 -18.62 3.76
N GLU A 15 -4.46 -19.18 2.72
CA GLU A 15 -3.72 -18.40 1.74
C GLU A 15 -4.64 -17.92 0.60
N ARG A 16 -4.76 -16.60 0.44
CA ARG A 16 -5.38 -15.95 -0.70
C ARG A 16 -4.35 -15.84 -1.81
N SER A 17 -4.66 -16.36 -3.00
CA SER A 17 -3.75 -16.18 -4.13
C SER A 17 -3.71 -14.72 -4.58
N LEU A 18 -2.56 -14.29 -5.11
CA LEU A 18 -2.43 -12.98 -5.74
C LEU A 18 -3.50 -12.76 -6.83
N VAL A 19 -3.80 -13.79 -7.62
CA VAL A 19 -4.79 -13.70 -8.71
C VAL A 19 -6.18 -13.40 -8.15
N GLU A 20 -6.59 -14.08 -7.08
CA GLU A 20 -7.87 -13.82 -6.40
C GLU A 20 -7.92 -12.39 -5.84
N ALA A 21 -6.84 -11.93 -5.19
CA ALA A 21 -6.77 -10.57 -4.65
C ALA A 21 -6.90 -9.49 -5.74
N LEU A 22 -6.20 -9.66 -6.87
CA LEU A 22 -6.27 -8.72 -8.00
C LEU A 22 -7.62 -8.77 -8.72
N ALA A 23 -8.31 -9.91 -8.74
CA ALA A 23 -9.64 -10.05 -9.30
C ALA A 23 -10.72 -9.40 -8.43
N GLU A 24 -10.58 -9.42 -7.10
CA GLU A 24 -11.48 -8.72 -6.17
C GLU A 24 -11.38 -7.19 -6.29
N TYR A 25 -10.20 -6.68 -6.67
CA TYR A 25 -9.92 -5.25 -6.80
C TYR A 25 -9.23 -4.90 -8.14
N PRO A 26 -9.93 -5.05 -9.29
CA PRO A 26 -9.32 -4.89 -10.61
C PRO A 26 -8.72 -3.49 -10.81
N GLY A 27 -7.40 -3.43 -11.02
CA GLY A 27 -6.68 -2.18 -11.27
C GLY A 27 -6.49 -1.28 -10.03
N GLU A 28 -7.02 -1.66 -8.86
CA GLU A 28 -6.86 -0.87 -7.64
C GLU A 28 -5.64 -1.28 -6.81
N LEU A 29 -5.06 -2.46 -7.04
CA LEU A 29 -3.97 -3.01 -6.23
C LEU A 29 -2.64 -3.09 -6.99
N VAL A 30 -1.55 -2.87 -6.25
CA VAL A 30 -0.16 -3.02 -6.69
C VAL A 30 0.62 -3.89 -5.72
N LYS A 31 1.60 -4.62 -6.24
CA LYS A 31 2.52 -5.41 -5.43
C LYS A 31 3.42 -4.51 -4.59
N THR A 32 3.67 -4.94 -3.36
CA THR A 32 4.80 -4.44 -2.57
C THR A 32 6.07 -5.22 -2.92
N ASP A 33 7.19 -4.93 -2.24
CA ASP A 33 8.40 -5.77 -2.30
C ASP A 33 8.24 -7.12 -1.58
N SER A 34 7.23 -7.25 -0.71
CA SER A 34 6.92 -8.48 0.00
C SER A 34 5.97 -9.36 -0.81
N PRO A 35 6.21 -10.67 -0.89
CA PRO A 35 5.29 -11.59 -1.56
C PRO A 35 3.94 -11.74 -0.83
N ASN A 36 3.85 -11.31 0.43
CA ASN A 36 2.70 -11.54 1.29
C ASN A 36 1.69 -10.39 1.30
N PHE A 37 2.05 -9.23 0.72
CA PHE A 37 1.23 -8.02 0.80
C PHE A 37 1.11 -7.31 -0.53
N VAL A 38 -0.11 -6.89 -0.84
CA VAL A 38 -0.42 -5.93 -1.90
C VAL A 38 -1.11 -4.73 -1.27
N CYS A 39 -1.07 -3.57 -1.94
CA CYS A 39 -1.71 -2.37 -1.41
C CYS A 39 -2.38 -1.57 -2.52
N SER A 40 -3.18 -0.57 -2.15
CA SER A 40 -3.83 0.30 -3.13
C SER A 40 -2.81 1.05 -3.98
N VAL A 41 -3.09 1.16 -5.29
CA VAL A 41 -2.41 2.10 -6.18
C VAL A 41 -2.64 3.52 -5.65
N LEU A 42 -1.56 4.30 -5.55
CA LEU A 42 -1.64 5.71 -5.19
C LEU A 42 -1.55 6.60 -6.44
N PRO A 43 -2.14 7.80 -6.41
CA PRO A 43 -1.85 8.80 -7.43
C PRO A 43 -0.35 9.07 -7.52
N SER A 44 0.21 9.14 -8.72
CA SER A 44 1.64 9.43 -8.90
C SER A 44 2.06 10.80 -8.39
N HIS A 45 1.12 11.76 -8.34
CA HIS A 45 1.30 13.10 -7.80
C HIS A 45 0.04 13.54 -7.06
N TRP A 46 0.17 14.02 -5.82
CA TRP A 46 -0.95 14.47 -5.02
C TRP A 46 -0.68 15.76 -4.23
N ARG A 47 -1.77 16.40 -3.81
CA ARG A 47 -1.76 17.61 -2.98
C ARG A 47 -1.59 17.22 -1.52
N CYS A 48 -0.67 17.88 -0.81
CA CYS A 48 -0.47 17.65 0.61
C CYS A 48 -1.75 17.96 1.42
N ASN A 49 -2.00 17.17 2.46
CA ASN A 49 -3.15 17.19 3.36
C ASN A 49 -4.54 17.13 2.67
N LYS A 50 -4.58 16.73 1.39
CA LYS A 50 -5.82 16.45 0.67
C LYS A 50 -6.15 14.95 0.80
N THR A 51 -7.42 14.64 1.04
CA THR A 51 -7.97 13.27 1.00
C THR A 51 -7.60 12.59 -0.32
N LEU A 52 -7.16 11.34 -0.26
CA LEU A 52 -6.89 10.51 -1.43
C LEU A 52 -8.19 10.23 -2.20
N PRO A 53 -8.14 10.04 -3.54
CA PRO A 53 -9.34 9.80 -4.34
C PRO A 53 -10.01 8.46 -3.98
N VAL A 54 -9.22 7.49 -3.50
CA VAL A 54 -9.67 6.18 -3.04
C VAL A 54 -9.02 5.92 -1.69
N ALA A 55 -9.74 5.24 -0.79
CA ALA A 55 -9.20 4.82 0.50
C ALA A 55 -8.04 3.85 0.29
N PHE A 56 -6.91 4.12 0.94
CA PHE A 56 -5.75 3.24 0.90
C PHE A 56 -6.02 1.95 1.68
N LYS A 57 -5.69 0.81 1.08
CA LYS A 57 -5.83 -0.53 1.67
C LYS A 57 -4.48 -1.24 1.65
N VAL A 58 -4.22 -2.04 2.68
CA VAL A 58 -3.20 -3.08 2.66
C VAL A 58 -3.92 -4.42 2.73
N VAL A 59 -3.64 -5.31 1.78
CA VAL A 59 -4.27 -6.63 1.67
C VAL A 59 -3.19 -7.68 1.90
N SER A 60 -3.44 -8.60 2.83
CA SER A 60 -2.59 -9.76 3.04
C SER A 60 -2.99 -10.92 2.11
N LEU A 61 -1.99 -11.60 1.57
CA LEU A 61 -2.16 -12.85 0.82
C LEU A 61 -2.00 -14.09 1.72
N GLY A 62 -1.32 -13.94 2.86
CA GLY A 62 -1.28 -14.94 3.92
C GLY A 62 -2.45 -14.77 4.89
N ASP A 63 -2.45 -15.54 5.98
CA ASP A 63 -3.39 -15.41 7.09
C ASP A 63 -2.83 -14.46 8.17
N ILE A 64 -3.62 -13.48 8.59
CA ILE A 64 -3.23 -12.43 9.54
C ILE A 64 -4.44 -12.21 10.45
N PRO A 65 -4.32 -12.45 11.76
CA PRO A 65 -5.44 -12.29 12.67
C PRO A 65 -6.10 -10.91 12.59
N ASP A 66 -7.42 -10.89 12.65
CA ASP A 66 -8.19 -9.66 12.84
C ASP A 66 -7.71 -8.91 14.09
N GLY A 67 -7.71 -7.58 14.03
CA GLY A 67 -7.24 -6.74 15.13
C GLY A 67 -5.75 -6.38 15.05
N VAL A 68 -4.96 -7.05 14.20
CA VAL A 68 -3.55 -6.69 13.98
C VAL A 68 -3.45 -5.27 13.41
N ILE A 69 -2.60 -4.45 14.03
CA ILE A 69 -2.39 -3.06 13.62
C ILE A 69 -1.47 -3.02 12.40
N VAL A 70 -1.84 -2.19 11.41
CA VAL A 70 -1.01 -1.86 10.26
C VAL A 70 -0.72 -0.36 10.29
N SER A 71 0.55 0.03 10.16
CA SER A 71 0.97 1.43 10.10
C SER A 71 1.77 1.74 8.84
N ILE A 72 1.67 2.99 8.38
CA ILE A 72 2.38 3.52 7.22
C ILE A 72 3.37 4.57 7.69
N ALA A 73 4.61 4.48 7.21
CA ALA A 73 5.56 5.58 7.17
C ALA A 73 5.84 5.97 5.71
N ALA A 74 6.23 7.22 5.48
CA ALA A 74 6.62 7.71 4.17
C ALA A 74 7.94 8.47 4.28
N GLY A 75 8.85 8.26 3.34
CA GLY A 75 10.14 8.95 3.37
C GLY A 75 10.92 8.86 2.07
N ASN A 76 11.93 9.72 1.97
CA ASN A 76 12.97 9.72 0.95
C ASN A 76 14.21 10.49 1.45
N ASP A 77 15.11 10.85 0.54
CA ASP A 77 16.35 11.57 0.79
C ASP A 77 16.19 13.04 1.18
N GLU A 78 15.07 13.69 0.85
CA GLU A 78 14.78 15.07 1.29
C GLU A 78 13.99 15.13 2.60
N ASN A 79 13.13 14.14 2.82
CA ASN A 79 12.31 14.06 4.01
C ASN A 79 12.25 12.61 4.45
N PHE A 80 13.13 12.28 5.40
CA PHE A 80 13.36 10.91 5.86
C PHE A 80 12.13 10.29 6.53
N ALA A 81 11.29 11.12 7.19
CA ALA A 81 10.10 10.70 7.90
C ALA A 81 9.01 11.77 7.74
N ALA A 82 8.28 11.70 6.64
CA ALA A 82 7.24 12.66 6.32
C ALA A 82 6.04 12.54 7.27
N GLU A 83 5.49 13.69 7.66
CA GLU A 83 4.26 13.74 8.45
C GLU A 83 3.09 13.16 7.65
N LEU A 84 2.35 12.25 8.28
CA LEU A 84 1.13 11.64 7.76
C LEU A 84 -0.01 11.84 8.76
N ARG A 85 -1.25 11.85 8.26
CA ARG A 85 -2.46 11.78 9.10
C ARG A 85 -3.19 10.48 8.85
N ASN A 86 -3.75 9.90 9.91
CA ASN A 86 -4.49 8.63 9.87
C ASN A 86 -3.66 7.49 9.25
N ALA A 87 -2.38 7.42 9.62
CA ALA A 87 -1.41 6.47 9.10
C ALA A 87 -1.44 5.10 9.78
N THR A 88 -2.53 4.78 10.47
CA THR A 88 -2.73 3.50 11.16
C THR A 88 -4.11 2.97 10.82
N ALA A 89 -4.20 1.67 10.57
CA ALA A 89 -5.43 0.92 10.36
C ALA A 89 -5.36 -0.42 11.11
N VAL A 90 -6.50 -1.11 11.16
CA VAL A 90 -6.64 -2.42 11.78
C VAL A 90 -6.95 -3.43 10.69
N MET A 91 -6.24 -4.56 10.70
CA MET A 91 -6.50 -5.70 9.82
C MET A 91 -7.86 -6.31 10.16
N LYS A 92 -8.68 -6.51 9.14
CA LYS A 92 -9.94 -7.23 9.25
C LYS A 92 -10.21 -8.01 7.96
N ASN A 93 -10.46 -9.31 8.06
CA ASN A 93 -10.66 -10.20 6.92
C ASN A 93 -9.54 -10.03 5.86
N GLN A 94 -8.28 -10.05 6.30
CA GLN A 94 -7.08 -9.86 5.46
C GLN A 94 -6.95 -8.47 4.81
N VAL A 95 -7.76 -7.48 5.20
CA VAL A 95 -7.68 -6.10 4.67
C VAL A 95 -7.57 -5.08 5.81
N ALA A 96 -6.52 -4.26 5.79
CA ALA A 96 -6.41 -3.07 6.62
C ALA A 96 -6.77 -1.84 5.78
N ARG A 97 -7.95 -1.27 6.02
CA ARG A 97 -8.46 -0.09 5.31
C ARG A 97 -8.17 1.18 6.10
N PHE A 98 -7.39 2.09 5.53
CA PHE A 98 -7.05 3.36 6.16
C PHE A 98 -8.18 4.37 5.98
N ASN A 99 -8.65 4.93 7.08
CA ASN A 99 -9.71 5.93 7.06
C ASN A 99 -9.11 7.33 6.83
N ASP A 100 -9.21 7.81 5.60
CA ASP A 100 -8.72 9.15 5.20
C ASP A 100 -7.21 9.34 5.49
N LEU A 101 -6.38 8.39 5.02
CA LEU A 101 -4.92 8.56 5.01
C LEU A 101 -4.57 9.83 4.22
N ARG A 102 -3.72 10.68 4.81
CA ARG A 102 -3.21 11.89 4.13
C ARG A 102 -1.71 12.04 4.28
N PHE A 103 -1.08 12.54 3.23
CA PHE A 103 0.31 12.95 3.22
C PHE A 103 0.41 14.44 3.53
N VAL A 104 0.96 14.81 4.69
CA VAL A 104 1.13 16.23 5.08
C VAL A 104 2.51 16.72 4.66
N GLY A 105 3.56 15.93 4.95
CA GLY A 105 4.91 16.19 4.48
C GLY A 105 5.02 16.17 2.95
N ARG A 106 5.92 17.00 2.41
CA ARG A 106 6.19 17.10 0.96
C ARG A 106 7.38 16.26 0.58
N SER A 107 7.36 15.67 -0.61
CA SER A 107 8.41 14.75 -1.07
C SER A 107 9.58 15.42 -1.78
N GLY A 108 9.48 16.71 -2.10
CA GLY A 108 10.52 17.41 -2.84
C GLY A 108 10.21 17.64 -4.31
N ARG A 109 11.01 18.51 -4.96
CA ARG A 109 10.84 18.81 -6.39
C ARG A 109 11.28 17.62 -7.23
N GLY A 110 10.33 17.02 -7.97
CA GLY A 110 10.62 15.88 -8.84
C GLY A 110 10.89 14.56 -8.11
N LYS A 111 10.70 14.53 -6.78
CA LYS A 111 10.97 13.36 -5.94
C LYS A 111 9.68 12.74 -5.42
N THR A 112 9.73 11.43 -5.17
CA THR A 112 8.63 10.62 -4.65
C THR A 112 8.98 10.09 -3.27
N PHE A 113 7.97 9.83 -2.45
CA PHE A 113 8.12 9.01 -1.27
C PHE A 113 8.11 7.53 -1.62
N SER A 114 8.88 6.75 -0.86
CA SER A 114 8.63 5.32 -0.66
C SER A 114 7.83 5.15 0.63
N LEU A 115 6.93 4.18 0.66
CA LEU A 115 6.16 3.85 1.86
C LEU A 115 6.72 2.61 2.53
N THR A 116 6.84 2.67 3.85
CA THR A 116 7.08 1.49 4.69
C THR A 116 5.77 1.09 5.34
N ILE A 117 5.32 -0.12 5.08
CA ILE A 117 4.11 -0.73 5.62
C ILE A 117 4.55 -1.71 6.70
N THR A 118 4.17 -1.44 7.95
CA THR A 118 4.47 -2.33 9.07
C THR A 118 3.18 -3.00 9.53
N VAL A 119 3.14 -4.33 9.45
CA VAL A 119 2.07 -5.17 9.98
C VAL A 119 2.55 -5.75 11.31
N LYS A 120 1.91 -5.35 12.41
CA LYS A 120 2.36 -5.63 13.79
C LYS A 120 1.96 -7.04 14.27
N THR A 121 2.31 -8.05 13.49
CA THR A 121 2.34 -9.45 13.97
C THR A 121 3.51 -9.67 14.92
N GLU A 122 3.62 -10.87 15.48
CA GLU A 122 4.76 -11.31 16.28
C GLU A 122 5.41 -12.53 15.59
N PRO A 123 6.55 -12.39 14.88
CA PRO A 123 7.32 -11.15 14.68
C PRO A 123 6.65 -10.16 13.71
N PRO A 124 6.99 -8.85 13.78
CA PRO A 124 6.47 -7.85 12.84
C PRO A 124 6.89 -8.13 11.40
N GLN A 125 5.97 -7.91 10.47
CA GLN A 125 6.23 -8.02 9.03
C GLN A 125 6.29 -6.63 8.40
N VAL A 126 7.22 -6.43 7.48
CA VAL A 126 7.43 -5.15 6.79
C VAL A 126 7.36 -5.36 5.28
N ALA A 127 6.71 -4.43 4.60
CA ALA A 127 6.65 -4.36 3.15
C ALA A 127 6.87 -2.91 2.69
N THR A 128 7.47 -2.72 1.52
CA THR A 128 7.77 -1.41 0.94
C THR A 128 7.01 -1.20 -0.35
N TYR A 129 6.43 0.00 -0.50
CA TYR A 129 5.96 0.51 -1.78
C TYR A 129 6.92 1.61 -2.27
N CYS A 130 7.87 1.21 -3.12
CA CYS A 130 8.91 2.09 -3.62
C CYS A 130 8.37 3.14 -4.60
N ARG A 131 8.85 4.39 -4.48
CA ARG A 131 8.50 5.51 -5.38
C ARG A 131 6.98 5.68 -5.58
N ALA A 132 6.23 5.51 -4.51
CA ALA A 132 4.77 5.41 -4.53
C ALA A 132 4.07 6.71 -4.94
N ILE A 133 4.53 7.87 -4.43
CA ILE A 133 3.77 9.12 -4.56
C ILE A 133 4.67 10.35 -4.48
N LYS A 134 4.47 11.32 -5.39
CA LYS A 134 5.00 12.69 -5.24
C LYS A 134 3.99 13.57 -4.54
N VAL A 135 4.40 14.26 -3.47
CA VAL A 135 3.52 15.10 -2.66
C VAL A 135 4.00 16.55 -2.66
N THR A 136 3.12 17.46 -3.07
CA THR A 136 3.42 18.90 -3.20
C THR A 136 2.26 19.75 -2.70
N VAL A 137 2.46 21.07 -2.60
CA VAL A 137 1.41 22.01 -2.16
C VAL A 137 0.20 22.02 -3.09
N ASP A 138 0.42 22.04 -4.40
CA ASP A 138 -0.69 22.13 -5.37
C ASP A 138 -1.23 20.75 -5.75
N GLY A 139 -0.36 19.74 -5.78
CA GLY A 139 -0.66 18.46 -6.43
C GLY A 139 -0.68 18.60 -7.96
N PRO A 140 -1.38 17.70 -8.68
CA PRO A 140 -1.65 17.86 -10.10
C PRO A 140 -2.40 19.17 -10.35
N ARG A 141 -1.87 20.01 -11.23
CA ARG A 141 -2.49 21.28 -11.62
C ARG A 141 -2.24 21.58 -13.09
N GLU A 142 -3.20 22.29 -13.70
CA GLU A 142 -3.02 22.83 -15.04
C GLU A 142 -1.83 23.80 -15.10
N PRO A 143 -1.20 23.95 -16.29
CA PRO A 143 -0.24 25.02 -16.53
C PRO A 143 -0.86 26.36 -16.17
N ARG A 144 -0.10 27.22 -15.48
CA ARG A 144 -0.60 28.56 -15.15
C ARG A 144 -0.65 29.36 -16.45
N SER A 145 -1.83 29.84 -16.84
CA SER A 145 -1.97 30.77 -17.97
C SER A 145 -1.17 32.04 -17.68
N LYS A 146 -0.33 32.44 -18.63
CA LYS A 146 0.31 33.76 -18.59
C LYS A 146 -0.72 34.76 -19.11
N LEU A 147 -1.33 35.52 -18.21
CA LEU A 147 -1.90 36.82 -18.56
C LEU A 147 -0.74 37.80 -18.79
#